data_AF-A0A949ME42-F1
#
_entry.id   AF-A0A949ME42-F1
#
_cell.length_a   1.000
_cell.length_b   1.000
_cell.length_c   1.000
_cell.angle_alpha   90.00
_cell.angle_beta   90.00
_cell.angle_gamma   90.00
#
_symmetry.space_group_name_H-M   'P 1'
#
loop_
_entity.id
_entity.type
_entity.pdbx_description
1 polymer ?
#
loop_
_entity_poly.entity_id
_entity_poly.type
_entity_poly.pdbx_seq_one_letter_code
_entity_poly.pdbx_strand_id
1 'polypeptide(L)'
;AWAQMGDPNASIPTPQPVSMRPMFGSFGRAAASSSIAFVSAACKQSGVVKSHGLAKRIEAVKGCRNIGKRDLKWNNATPQITVDPETYEVRADGQLLACEPARLLPLAQRYFLF
;
A
#
# COMPACT_ATOMS: atom_id res chain seq x y z
N ALA A 1 11.03 -7.08 -8.45
CA ALA A 1 11.66 -7.10 -7.10
C ALA A 1 11.49 -8.47 -6.43
N TRP A 2 10.32 -9.09 -6.50
CA TRP A 2 10.03 -10.38 -5.86
C TRP A 2 9.20 -11.27 -6.80
N ALA A 3 9.26 -12.58 -6.58
CA ALA A 3 8.45 -13.58 -7.29
C ALA A 3 8.30 -14.85 -6.46
N GLN A 4 7.29 -15.67 -6.79
CA GLN A 4 7.20 -17.05 -6.34
C GLN A 4 8.30 -17.88 -7.02
N MET A 5 9.12 -18.58 -6.24
CA MET A 5 10.26 -19.34 -6.76
C MET A 5 10.41 -20.66 -6.01
N GLY A 6 10.52 -21.73 -6.78
CA GLY A 6 10.78 -23.10 -6.33
C GLY A 6 12.20 -23.35 -5.83
N ASP A 7 12.59 -24.62 -5.79
CA ASP A 7 13.96 -25.03 -5.49
C ASP A 7 14.96 -24.49 -6.55
N PRO A 8 15.96 -23.69 -6.15
CA PRO A 8 16.98 -23.17 -7.07
C PRO A 8 17.82 -24.23 -7.79
N ASN A 9 17.89 -25.48 -7.29
CA ASN A 9 18.66 -26.57 -7.90
C ASN A 9 17.79 -27.51 -8.76
N ALA A 10 16.50 -27.23 -8.91
CA ALA A 10 15.63 -28.04 -9.76
C ALA A 10 15.85 -27.77 -11.26
N SER A 11 15.36 -28.68 -12.11
CA SER A 11 15.52 -28.58 -13.57
C SER A 11 14.75 -27.42 -14.22
N ILE A 12 13.71 -26.90 -13.55
CA ILE A 12 12.86 -25.77 -13.95
C ILE A 12 12.43 -24.99 -12.67
N PRO A 13 11.85 -23.78 -12.74
CA PRO A 13 11.66 -22.92 -11.54
C PRO A 13 10.40 -23.20 -10.69
N THR A 14 9.55 -24.13 -11.12
CA THR A 14 8.25 -24.47 -10.48
C THR A 14 8.26 -25.61 -9.43
N PRO A 15 9.26 -26.50 -9.34
CA PRO A 15 9.30 -27.56 -8.33
C PRO A 15 9.39 -27.02 -6.91
N GLN A 16 8.71 -27.70 -5.99
CA GLN A 16 8.60 -27.31 -4.59
C GLN A 16 9.95 -27.40 -3.84
N PRO A 17 10.17 -26.60 -2.77
CA PRO A 17 9.22 -25.67 -2.16
C PRO A 17 9.17 -24.29 -2.86
N VAL A 18 7.97 -23.88 -3.27
CA VAL A 18 7.69 -22.58 -3.86
C VAL A 18 7.32 -21.59 -2.76
N SER A 19 8.11 -20.52 -2.67
CA SER A 19 7.86 -19.40 -1.75
C SER A 19 8.21 -18.07 -2.42
N MET A 20 7.74 -16.96 -1.84
CA MET A 20 8.15 -15.63 -2.29
C MET A 20 9.64 -15.43 -1.97
N ARG A 21 10.45 -15.10 -2.99
CA ARG A 21 11.89 -14.84 -2.84
C ARG A 21 12.29 -13.50 -3.47
N PRO A 22 13.32 -12.80 -2.95
CA PRO A 22 13.85 -11.59 -3.57
C PRO A 22 14.54 -11.94 -4.90
N MET A 23 14.21 -11.18 -5.94
CA MET A 23 14.81 -11.28 -7.28
C MET A 23 15.85 -10.17 -7.48
N PHE A 24 16.55 -10.16 -8.62
CA PHE A 24 17.65 -9.22 -8.92
C PHE A 24 17.35 -7.74 -8.58
N GLY A 25 16.12 -7.28 -8.85
CA GLY A 25 15.69 -5.91 -8.55
C GLY A 25 15.64 -5.55 -7.05
N SER A 26 15.87 -6.49 -6.14
CA SER A 26 15.93 -6.26 -4.69
C SER A 26 17.36 -6.18 -4.15
N PHE A 27 18.39 -6.39 -4.97
CA PHE A 27 19.78 -6.47 -4.52
C PHE A 27 20.61 -5.24 -4.92
N GLY A 28 21.52 -4.84 -4.03
CA GLY A 28 22.51 -3.80 -4.27
C GLY A 28 21.92 -2.49 -4.81
N ARG A 29 22.55 -1.94 -5.86
CA ARG A 29 22.12 -0.69 -6.50
C ARG A 29 20.85 -0.85 -7.36
N ALA A 30 20.49 -2.08 -7.75
CA ALA A 30 19.28 -2.32 -8.56
C ALA A 30 17.99 -2.00 -7.79
N ALA A 31 17.97 -2.27 -6.48
CA ALA A 31 16.87 -1.85 -5.62
C ALA A 31 16.71 -0.33 -5.59
N ALA A 32 17.82 0.40 -5.59
CA ALA A 32 17.79 1.85 -5.58
C ALA A 32 17.38 2.45 -6.93
N SER A 33 17.89 1.93 -8.05
CA SER A 33 17.60 2.43 -9.40
C SER A 33 16.15 2.19 -9.82
N SER A 34 15.50 1.16 -9.27
CA SER A 34 14.09 0.84 -9.52
C SER A 34 13.13 1.48 -8.51
N SER A 35 13.61 2.33 -7.60
CA SER A 35 12.83 2.96 -6.54
C SER A 35 12.94 4.48 -6.55
N ILE A 36 11.92 5.14 -5.98
CA ILE A 36 11.92 6.58 -5.69
C ILE A 36 11.83 6.79 -4.18
N ALA A 37 12.58 7.76 -3.65
CA ALA A 37 12.34 8.30 -2.33
C ALA A 37 11.63 9.66 -2.46
N PHE A 38 10.41 9.74 -1.93
CA PHE A 38 9.63 10.97 -1.94
C PHE A 38 10.01 11.87 -0.77
N VAL A 39 10.24 13.15 -1.05
CA VAL A 39 10.60 14.20 -0.07
C VAL A 39 9.71 15.43 -0.24
N SER A 40 9.77 16.38 0.69
CA SER A 40 9.14 17.69 0.51
C SER A 40 9.84 18.49 -0.59
N ALA A 41 9.11 19.40 -1.24
CA ALA A 41 9.69 20.33 -2.21
C ALA A 41 10.85 21.14 -1.58
N ALA A 42 10.67 21.60 -0.33
CA ALA A 42 11.70 22.33 0.41
C ALA A 42 13.00 21.51 0.60
N CYS A 43 12.89 20.22 0.94
CA CYS A 43 14.04 19.33 1.08
C CYS A 43 14.77 19.10 -0.25
N LYS A 44 14.02 18.93 -1.35
CA LYS A 44 14.63 18.78 -2.68
C LYS A 44 15.32 20.07 -3.14
N GLN A 45 14.73 21.24 -2.82
CA GLN A 45 15.26 22.56 -3.20
C GLN A 45 16.49 22.98 -2.39
N SER A 46 16.51 22.73 -1.07
CA SER A 46 17.66 23.07 -0.22
C SER A 46 18.91 22.25 -0.55
N GLY A 47 18.76 21.16 -1.30
CA GLY A 47 19.85 20.26 -1.65
C GLY A 47 20.35 19.39 -0.49
N VAL A 48 19.77 19.53 0.71
CA VAL A 48 20.17 18.78 1.92
C VAL A 48 20.13 17.28 1.68
N VAL A 49 19.20 16.80 0.86
CA VAL A 49 19.07 15.38 0.54
C VAL A 49 20.30 14.79 -0.16
N LYS A 50 21.12 15.61 -0.82
CA LYS A 50 22.36 15.16 -1.48
C LYS A 50 23.40 14.69 -0.45
N SER A 51 23.42 15.27 0.76
CA SER A 51 24.38 14.89 1.80
C SER A 51 24.03 13.56 2.48
N HIS A 52 22.82 13.03 2.26
CA HIS A 52 22.36 11.78 2.87
C HIS A 52 22.86 10.51 2.16
N GLY A 53 23.64 10.63 1.08
CA GLY A 53 24.23 9.47 0.39
C GLY A 53 23.20 8.53 -0.23
N LEU A 54 21.98 9.00 -0.49
CA LEU A 54 20.89 8.19 -1.02
C LEU A 54 21.16 7.79 -2.47
N ALA A 55 21.07 6.49 -2.73
CA ALA A 55 21.22 5.91 -4.06
C ALA A 55 19.93 6.00 -4.91
N LYS A 56 18.78 6.16 -4.25
CA LYS A 56 17.46 6.19 -4.90
C LYS A 56 17.24 7.50 -5.63
N ARG A 57 16.41 7.48 -6.67
CA ARG A 57 15.91 8.71 -7.31
C ARG A 57 15.09 9.50 -6.27
N ILE A 58 15.39 10.78 -6.10
CA ILE A 58 14.66 11.66 -5.17
C ILE A 58 13.61 12.47 -5.91
N GLU A 59 12.35 12.39 -5.47
CA GLU A 59 11.26 13.18 -6.03
C GLU A 59 10.50 13.97 -4.98
N ALA A 60 10.11 15.19 -5.35
CA ALA A 60 9.32 16.04 -4.47
C ALA A 60 7.83 15.72 -4.62
N VAL A 61 7.13 15.55 -3.50
CA VAL A 61 5.66 15.49 -3.51
C VAL A 61 5.08 16.84 -3.94
N LYS A 62 3.95 16.82 -4.65
CA LYS A 62 3.24 18.03 -5.13
C LYS A 62 1.72 17.79 -5.12
N GLY A 63 0.95 18.88 -5.13
CA GLY A 63 -0.52 18.82 -5.25
C GLY A 63 -1.26 18.39 -3.97
N CYS A 64 -0.63 18.46 -2.80
CA CYS A 64 -1.22 17.93 -1.55
C CYS A 64 -2.25 18.86 -0.86
N ARG A 65 -2.43 20.10 -1.34
CA ARG A 65 -3.30 21.12 -0.69
C ARG A 65 -4.57 21.43 -1.47
N ASN A 66 -4.62 21.08 -2.76
CA ASN A 66 -5.74 21.39 -3.65
C ASN A 66 -6.53 20.12 -4.05
N ILE A 67 -6.41 19.06 -3.25
CA ILE A 67 -7.16 17.80 -3.39
C ILE A 67 -8.08 17.63 -2.18
N GLY A 68 -9.28 17.13 -2.41
CA GLY A 68 -10.29 16.86 -1.38
C GLY A 68 -11.05 15.57 -1.65
N LYS A 69 -12.18 15.37 -0.94
CA LYS A 69 -12.95 14.13 -1.03
C LYS A 69 -13.40 13.80 -2.46
N ARG A 70 -13.69 14.83 -3.27
CA ARG A 70 -14.10 14.70 -4.68
C ARG A 70 -13.07 14.03 -5.60
N ASP A 71 -11.79 14.13 -5.25
CA ASP A 71 -10.68 13.63 -6.08
C ASP A 71 -10.37 12.15 -5.82
N LEU A 72 -11.01 11.54 -4.82
CA LEU A 72 -10.90 10.10 -4.56
C LEU A 72 -11.67 9.31 -5.62
N LYS A 73 -10.93 8.67 -6.52
CA LYS A 73 -11.50 7.84 -7.60
C LYS A 73 -12.43 6.77 -7.03
N TRP A 74 -13.66 6.76 -7.52
CA TRP A 74 -14.74 5.83 -7.14
C TRP A 74 -15.18 5.89 -5.67
N ASN A 75 -14.64 6.80 -4.85
CA ASN A 75 -14.81 6.82 -3.40
C ASN A 75 -14.97 8.26 -2.86
N ASN A 76 -15.78 9.08 -3.53
CA ASN A 76 -15.92 10.50 -3.21
C ASN A 76 -17.22 10.88 -2.47
N ALA A 77 -17.99 9.91 -1.99
CA ALA A 77 -19.24 10.17 -1.28
C ALA A 77 -19.05 11.03 -0.01
N THR A 78 -19.96 11.97 0.22
CA THR A 78 -19.99 12.88 1.39
C THR A 78 -21.37 12.87 2.04
N PRO A 79 -21.82 11.74 2.61
CA PRO A 79 -23.10 11.69 3.32
C PRO A 79 -23.05 12.49 4.62
N GLN A 80 -24.20 12.94 5.10
CA GLN A 80 -24.35 13.44 6.46
C GLN A 80 -24.26 12.26 7.42
N ILE A 81 -23.19 12.19 8.20
CA ILE A 81 -23.02 11.16 9.24
C ILE A 81 -23.51 11.69 10.58
N THR A 82 -24.36 10.92 11.26
CA THR A 82 -24.78 11.15 12.65
C THR A 82 -24.48 9.92 13.49
N VAL A 83 -24.05 10.13 14.74
CA VAL A 83 -23.81 9.08 15.73
C VAL A 83 -24.61 9.42 16.97
N ASP A 84 -25.44 8.49 17.41
CA ASP A 84 -26.20 8.62 18.66
C ASP A 84 -25.26 8.44 19.88
N PRO A 85 -25.22 9.37 20.85
CA PRO A 85 -24.22 9.34 21.92
C PRO A 85 -24.49 8.28 23.00
N GLU A 86 -25.71 7.76 23.11
CA GLU A 86 -26.05 6.73 24.09
C GLU A 86 -25.98 5.31 23.51
N THR A 87 -26.46 5.11 22.28
CA THR A 87 -26.58 3.80 21.63
C THR A 87 -25.46 3.49 20.64
N TYR A 88 -24.73 4.52 20.20
CA TYR A 88 -23.71 4.45 19.16
C TYR A 88 -24.22 4.02 17.78
N GLU A 89 -25.53 4.11 17.53
CA GLU A 89 -26.07 3.93 16.19
C GLU A 89 -25.46 4.95 15.22
N VAL A 90 -24.93 4.45 14.11
CA VAL A 90 -24.37 5.29 13.04
C VAL A 90 -25.37 5.36 11.90
N ARG A 91 -25.67 6.58 11.43
CA ARG A 91 -26.55 6.80 10.27
C ARG A 91 -25.84 7.63 9.21
N ALA A 92 -26.10 7.31 7.95
CA ALA A 92 -25.74 8.13 6.79
C ALA A 92 -27.01 8.62 6.11
N ASP A 93 -27.18 9.94 6.00
CA ASP A 93 -28.38 10.57 5.42
C ASP A 93 -29.68 10.02 6.07
N GLY A 94 -29.64 9.80 7.39
CA GLY A 94 -30.73 9.23 8.20
C GLY A 94 -30.86 7.70 8.17
N GLN A 95 -30.19 7.01 7.24
CA GLN A 95 -30.23 5.56 7.10
C GLN A 95 -29.27 4.88 8.07
N LEU A 96 -29.76 3.92 8.86
CA LEU A 96 -28.95 3.12 9.77
C LEU A 96 -27.89 2.32 9.00
N LEU A 97 -26.63 2.50 9.38
CA LEU A 97 -25.50 1.72 8.87
C LEU A 97 -25.27 0.53 9.81
N ALA A 98 -25.79 -0.62 9.44
CA ALA A 98 -25.58 -1.88 10.16
C ALA A 98 -25.18 -2.99 9.21
N CYS A 99 -24.40 -3.95 9.70
CA CYS A 99 -24.07 -5.17 8.99
C CYS A 99 -23.92 -6.33 9.98
N GLU A 100 -24.43 -7.50 9.59
CA GLU A 100 -24.25 -8.71 10.38
C GLU A 100 -22.77 -9.14 10.38
N PRO A 101 -22.27 -9.69 11.50
CA PRO A 101 -20.91 -10.19 11.56
C PRO A 101 -20.73 -11.38 10.61
N ALA A 102 -19.69 -11.33 9.77
CA ALA A 102 -19.34 -12.45 8.91
C ALA A 102 -18.71 -13.59 9.72
N ARG A 103 -19.25 -14.81 9.62
CA ARG A 103 -18.70 -16.00 10.27
C ARG A 103 -17.46 -16.58 9.57
N LEU A 104 -17.33 -16.33 8.27
CA LEU A 104 -16.26 -16.81 7.39
C LEU A 104 -15.93 -15.73 6.37
N LEU A 105 -14.66 -15.65 5.96
CA LEU A 105 -14.19 -14.70 4.97
C LEU A 105 -13.47 -15.40 3.80
N PRO A 106 -13.60 -14.90 2.57
CA PRO A 106 -12.76 -15.32 1.46
C PRO A 106 -11.30 -14.87 1.70
N LEU A 107 -10.37 -15.41 0.92
CA LEU A 107 -8.94 -15.09 1.04
C LEU A 107 -8.37 -15.32 2.46
N ALA A 108 -8.91 -16.29 3.19
CA ALA A 108 -8.46 -16.68 4.53
C ALA A 108 -7.94 -18.14 4.52
N GLN A 109 -8.58 -19.05 5.28
CA GLN A 109 -8.15 -20.45 5.52
C GLN A 109 -7.72 -21.26 4.29
N ARG A 110 -8.21 -20.92 3.08
CA ARG A 110 -7.88 -21.64 1.84
C ARG A 110 -6.43 -21.41 1.36
N TYR A 111 -5.83 -20.26 1.64
CA TYR A 111 -4.59 -19.82 0.98
C TYR A 111 -3.37 -19.76 1.89
N PHE A 112 -3.56 -19.82 3.20
CA PHE A 112 -2.48 -19.69 4.18
C PHE A 112 -2.29 -21.02 4.92
N LEU A 113 -1.03 -21.41 5.14
CA LEU A 113 -0.70 -22.63 5.89
C LEU A 113 -1.09 -22.51 7.37
N PHE A 114 -1.02 -21.29 7.91
CA PHE A 114 -1.39 -20.91 9.26
C PHE A 114 -2.09 -19.55 9.24
#